data_AF-A0AA39PER0-F1
#
_entry.id   AF-A0AA39PER0-F1
#
_cell.length_a   1.000
_cell.length_b   1.000
_cell.length_c   1.000
_cell.angle_alpha   90.00
_cell.angle_beta   90.00
_cell.angle_gamma   90.00
#
_symmetry.space_group_name_H-M   'P 1'
#
loop_
_entity.id
_entity.type
_entity.pdbx_description
1 polymer ?
#
loop_
_entity_poly.entity_id
_entity_poly.type
_entity_poly.pdbx_seq_one_letter_code
_entity_poly.pdbx_strand_id
1 'polypeptide(L)'
;MYIPSPVPILVELGSELALDEMTQSLNFSYSSREPLYTSFMDINWKYNNPSNPMDARMRPQFDDDHLYYQFGNAGEQAHMDSICNKLLNWKMHGYLFNHRVDFPFLEDDAAFGNSPVIFGEWSLITQFNATDDFLYIWANAQKLAFTKGAGWIFWSFKVEVSTQAGDLARQCRTWRVLQGYFTRDPSKLNDAHVCDRYIQ
;
A
#
# COMPACT_ATOMS: atom_id res chain seq x y z
N MET A 1 13.74 -26.61 7.05
CA MET A 1 12.30 -26.40 7.31
C MET A 1 11.55 -27.12 6.20
N TYR A 2 10.78 -28.14 6.52
CA TYR A 2 10.06 -28.95 5.53
C TYR A 2 8.68 -28.32 5.37
N ILE A 3 8.37 -27.76 4.19
CA ILE A 3 7.01 -27.31 3.89
C ILE A 3 6.21 -28.58 3.57
N PRO A 4 5.24 -28.99 4.41
CA PRO A 4 4.42 -30.14 4.08
C PRO A 4 3.68 -29.87 2.77
N SER A 5 3.69 -30.87 1.89
CA SER A 5 2.98 -30.82 0.61
C SER A 5 1.51 -30.43 0.86
N PRO A 6 0.93 -29.45 0.14
CA PRO A 6 -0.48 -29.07 0.29
C PRO A 6 -1.44 -30.13 -0.28
N VAL A 7 -0.90 -31.19 -0.90
CA VAL A 7 -1.66 -32.27 -1.55
C VAL A 7 -2.72 -32.91 -0.63
N PRO A 8 -2.46 -33.22 0.66
CA PRO A 8 -3.47 -33.85 1.51
C PRO A 8 -4.69 -32.94 1.74
N ILE A 9 -4.46 -31.64 1.94
CA ILE A 9 -5.53 -30.65 2.17
C ILE A 9 -6.40 -30.48 0.91
N LEU A 10 -5.77 -30.49 -0.26
CA LEU A 10 -6.48 -30.37 -1.53
C LEU A 10 -7.28 -31.62 -1.88
N VAL A 11 -6.81 -32.80 -1.48
CA VAL A 11 -7.54 -34.08 -1.63
C VAL A 11 -8.75 -34.13 -0.71
N GLU A 12 -8.60 -33.67 0.54
CA GLU A 12 -9.69 -33.64 1.52
C GLU A 12 -10.80 -32.67 1.08
N LEU A 13 -10.45 -31.44 0.67
CA LEU A 13 -11.38 -30.48 0.07
C LEU A 13 -12.07 -31.02 -1.19
N GLY A 14 -11.33 -31.74 -2.04
CA GLY A 14 -11.89 -32.32 -3.25
C GLY A 14 -12.90 -33.44 -2.98
N SER A 15 -12.69 -34.19 -1.90
CA SER A 15 -13.61 -35.23 -1.45
C SER A 15 -14.88 -34.67 -0.81
N GLU A 16 -14.78 -33.60 -0.03
CA GLU A 16 -15.94 -32.96 0.61
C GLU A 16 -16.84 -32.21 -0.39
N LEU A 17 -16.26 -31.70 -1.48
CA LEU A 17 -16.96 -30.90 -2.49
C LEU A 17 -17.46 -31.71 -3.70
N ALA A 18 -17.37 -33.06 -3.68
CA ALA A 18 -17.81 -33.95 -4.77
C ALA A 18 -17.27 -33.55 -6.17
N LEU A 19 -15.97 -33.28 -6.25
CA LEU A 19 -15.29 -32.71 -7.42
C LEU A 19 -14.86 -33.72 -8.50
N ASP A 20 -15.69 -34.72 -8.80
CA ASP A 20 -15.40 -35.66 -9.90
C ASP A 20 -15.35 -34.94 -11.27
N GLU A 21 -16.10 -33.83 -11.42
CA GLU A 21 -16.00 -32.96 -12.61
C GLU A 21 -14.77 -32.04 -12.56
N MET A 22 -14.27 -31.69 -11.37
CA MET A 22 -13.11 -30.80 -11.25
C MET A 22 -11.80 -31.53 -11.51
N THR A 23 -11.68 -32.80 -11.13
CA THR A 23 -10.48 -33.60 -11.47
C THR A 23 -10.30 -33.80 -12.97
N GLN A 24 -11.39 -33.91 -13.75
CA GLN A 24 -11.31 -33.87 -15.22
C GLN A 24 -10.96 -32.47 -15.75
N SER A 25 -11.40 -31.40 -15.08
CA SER A 25 -10.99 -30.03 -15.41
C SER A 25 -9.54 -29.72 -15.00
N LEU A 26 -8.95 -30.43 -14.04
CA LEU A 26 -7.55 -30.23 -13.67
C LEU A 26 -6.56 -30.78 -14.71
N ASN A 27 -7.05 -31.51 -15.72
CA ASN A 27 -6.32 -31.81 -16.97
C ASN A 27 -6.29 -30.64 -17.96
N PHE A 28 -6.83 -29.46 -17.61
CA PHE A 28 -6.55 -28.23 -18.34
C PHE A 28 -5.06 -27.91 -18.21
N SER A 29 -4.37 -27.99 -19.36
CA SER A 29 -3.03 -27.48 -19.63
C SER A 29 -2.63 -26.31 -18.71
N TYR A 30 -2.00 -26.62 -17.58
CA TYR A 30 -1.47 -25.65 -16.63
C TYR A 30 -0.40 -24.73 -17.24
N SER A 31 0.05 -25.02 -18.47
CA SER A 31 1.05 -24.23 -19.20
C SER A 31 0.52 -22.94 -19.82
N SER A 32 -0.79 -22.64 -19.77
CA SER A 32 -1.36 -21.43 -20.39
C SER A 32 -1.95 -20.40 -19.41
N ARG A 33 -1.85 -20.61 -18.09
CA ARG A 33 -2.38 -19.65 -17.11
C ARG A 33 -1.26 -18.74 -16.61
N GLU A 34 -1.52 -17.44 -16.61
CA GLU A 34 -0.63 -16.49 -15.94
C GLU A 34 -0.63 -16.77 -14.43
N PRO A 35 0.54 -16.73 -13.77
CA PRO A 35 0.62 -16.96 -12.34
C PRO A 35 -0.06 -15.82 -11.57
N LEU A 36 -0.78 -16.16 -10.50
CA LEU A 36 -1.28 -15.19 -9.54
C LEU A 36 -0.10 -14.51 -8.83
N TYR A 37 -0.25 -13.23 -8.53
CA TYR A 37 0.68 -12.49 -7.68
C TYR A 37 0.34 -12.75 -6.22
N THR A 38 1.36 -13.04 -5.41
CA THR A 38 1.21 -13.08 -3.94
C THR A 38 1.61 -11.74 -3.34
N SER A 39 0.74 -11.16 -2.51
CA SER A 39 1.04 -9.97 -1.71
C SER A 39 1.59 -10.39 -0.34
N PHE A 40 2.64 -9.74 0.12
CA PHE A 40 3.17 -9.88 1.46
C PHE A 40 3.23 -8.53 2.15
N MET A 41 3.11 -8.49 3.48
CA MET A 41 3.38 -7.27 4.23
C MET A 41 4.82 -6.82 3.99
N ASP A 42 5.03 -5.53 3.80
CA ASP A 42 6.35 -4.92 3.71
C ASP A 42 7.23 -5.30 4.92
N ILE A 43 8.50 -5.64 4.63
CA ILE A 43 9.42 -6.18 5.64
C ILE A 43 9.66 -5.24 6.83
N ASN A 44 9.59 -3.93 6.60
CA ASN A 44 9.82 -2.90 7.59
C ASN A 44 8.78 -2.93 8.73
N TRP A 45 7.58 -3.43 8.44
CA TRP A 45 6.51 -3.55 9.43
C TRP A 45 6.60 -4.81 10.28
N LYS A 46 7.51 -5.72 9.95
CA LYS A 46 7.63 -7.00 10.64
C LYS A 46 8.58 -6.87 11.84
N TYR A 47 8.11 -7.28 13.01
CA TYR A 47 8.86 -7.19 14.25
C TYR A 47 9.98 -8.25 14.35
N ASN A 48 11.17 -7.85 14.81
CA ASN A 48 12.29 -8.70 15.27
C ASN A 48 12.87 -9.72 14.25
N ASN A 49 13.84 -9.28 13.45
CA ASN A 49 14.56 -10.10 12.46
C ASN A 49 13.64 -10.95 11.56
N PRO A 50 12.71 -10.31 10.84
CA PRO A 50 11.71 -11.02 10.07
C PRO A 50 12.34 -11.74 8.87
N SER A 51 11.87 -12.96 8.58
CA SER A 51 12.20 -13.62 7.32
C SER A 51 11.70 -12.76 6.16
N ASN A 52 12.52 -12.57 5.12
CA ASN A 52 12.07 -11.90 3.91
C ASN A 52 11.29 -12.91 3.04
N PRO A 53 9.99 -12.69 2.74
CA PRO A 53 9.22 -13.56 1.85
C PRO A 53 9.85 -13.69 0.46
N MET A 54 10.65 -12.70 0.02
CA MET A 54 11.37 -12.75 -1.24
C MET A 54 12.43 -13.85 -1.30
N ASP A 55 12.95 -14.30 -0.15
CA ASP A 55 13.90 -15.42 -0.07
C ASP A 55 13.25 -16.77 -0.43
N ALA A 56 11.91 -16.85 -0.34
CA ALA A 56 11.12 -18.06 -0.65
C ALA A 56 10.29 -17.92 -1.94
N ARG A 57 10.60 -16.92 -2.78
CA ARG A 57 9.81 -16.60 -3.98
C ARG A 57 9.77 -17.76 -4.98
N MET A 58 8.56 -18.24 -5.29
CA MET A 58 8.31 -19.26 -6.31
C MET A 58 7.57 -18.73 -7.55
N ARG A 59 6.86 -17.60 -7.42
CA ARG A 59 5.98 -16.96 -8.43
C ARG A 59 6.09 -15.44 -8.29
N PRO A 60 5.44 -14.63 -9.16
CA PRO A 60 5.43 -13.19 -8.96
C PRO A 60 4.86 -12.83 -7.59
N GLN A 61 5.51 -11.88 -6.92
CA GLN A 61 5.10 -11.38 -5.63
C GLN A 61 5.43 -9.89 -5.53
N PHE A 62 4.77 -9.21 -4.61
CA PHE A 62 5.05 -7.82 -4.23
C PHE A 62 4.88 -7.66 -2.73
N ASP A 63 5.51 -6.63 -2.20
CA ASP A 63 5.38 -6.21 -0.81
C ASP A 63 4.36 -5.05 -0.73
N ASP A 64 3.51 -5.09 0.29
CA ASP A 64 2.39 -4.19 0.51
C ASP A 64 2.65 -3.33 1.75
N ASP A 65 2.74 -2.02 1.53
CA ASP A 65 2.93 -1.00 2.55
C ASP A 65 1.63 -0.19 2.76
N HIS A 66 1.25 0.01 4.02
CA HIS A 66 0.04 0.72 4.43
C HIS A 66 0.43 1.99 5.17
N LEU A 67 0.17 3.15 4.57
CA LEU A 67 0.59 4.44 5.12
C LEU A 67 -0.60 5.33 5.49
N TYR A 68 -0.70 5.63 6.79
CA TYR A 68 -1.72 6.49 7.36
C TYR A 68 -1.10 7.57 8.26
N TYR A 69 -1.48 8.82 8.04
CA TYR A 69 -0.98 9.97 8.81
C TYR A 69 -1.96 10.44 9.89
N GLN A 70 -2.94 9.60 10.27
CA GLN A 70 -4.03 9.99 11.17
C GLN A 70 -3.68 9.95 12.68
N PHE A 71 -2.45 9.57 13.04
CA PHE A 71 -2.05 9.35 14.43
C PHE A 71 -0.96 10.34 14.87
N GLY A 72 -1.07 10.86 16.09
CA GLY A 72 -0.12 11.81 16.68
C GLY A 72 -0.63 13.25 16.67
N ASN A 73 0.30 14.22 16.77
CA ASN A 73 0.01 15.66 16.95
C ASN A 73 0.66 16.55 15.87
N ALA A 74 0.90 16.04 14.67
CA ALA A 74 1.44 16.82 13.55
C ALA A 74 0.38 17.72 12.88
N GLY A 75 0.78 18.91 12.43
CA GLY A 75 -0.05 19.81 11.60
C GLY A 75 0.29 19.72 10.11
N GLU A 76 -0.30 20.60 9.29
CA GLU A 76 -0.15 20.61 7.82
C GLU A 76 1.32 20.62 7.36
N GLN A 77 2.14 21.53 7.90
CA GLN A 77 3.56 21.65 7.53
C GLN A 77 4.31 20.34 7.77
N ALA A 78 4.12 19.71 8.94
CA ALA A 78 4.81 18.47 9.29
C ALA A 78 4.38 17.29 8.40
N HIS A 79 3.15 17.28 7.88
CA HIS A 79 2.72 16.28 6.91
C HIS A 79 3.43 16.46 5.57
N MET A 80 3.43 17.69 5.06
CA MET A 80 4.08 18.01 3.80
C MET A 80 5.59 17.78 3.88
N ASP A 81 6.24 18.21 4.95
CA ASP A 81 7.65 17.91 5.20
C ASP A 81 7.89 16.39 5.23
N SER A 82 7.04 15.62 5.90
CA SER A 82 7.20 14.16 5.98
C SER A 82 7.07 13.48 4.62
N ILE A 83 6.00 13.75 3.86
CA ILE A 83 5.77 13.11 2.55
C ILE A 83 6.74 13.59 1.47
N CYS A 84 7.11 14.87 1.49
CA CYS A 84 8.00 15.43 0.48
C CYS A 84 9.47 15.07 0.75
N ASN A 85 9.90 14.97 2.01
CA ASN A 85 11.23 14.44 2.31
C ASN A 85 11.35 12.93 1.99
N LYS A 86 10.25 12.16 2.02
CA LYS A 86 10.23 10.78 1.49
C LYS A 86 10.65 10.69 0.01
N LEU A 87 10.49 11.76 -0.78
CA LEU A 87 10.92 11.82 -2.19
C LEU A 87 12.42 12.01 -2.40
N LEU A 88 13.13 12.56 -1.40
CA LEU A 88 14.54 12.96 -1.55
C LEU A 88 15.52 11.88 -1.15
N ASN A 89 15.33 11.29 0.04
CA ASN A 89 16.15 10.23 0.62
C ASN A 89 15.67 9.95 2.08
N TRP A 90 14.85 8.92 2.26
CA TRP A 90 15.28 7.66 2.90
C TRP A 90 15.60 7.44 4.35
N LYS A 91 15.18 8.32 5.23
CA LYS A 91 14.98 7.89 6.60
C LYS A 91 13.65 8.42 7.05
N MET A 92 12.62 7.59 6.93
CA MET A 92 11.43 7.88 7.70
C MET A 92 11.76 7.57 9.15
N HIS A 93 11.77 8.57 10.01
CA HIS A 93 11.58 8.35 11.45
C HIS A 93 10.12 7.91 11.64
N GLY A 94 9.85 6.62 11.54
CA GLY A 94 8.58 6.04 11.95
C GLY A 94 8.56 5.92 13.47
N TYR A 95 7.41 6.19 14.08
CA TYR A 95 7.14 5.73 15.44
C TYR A 95 6.43 4.37 15.35
N LEU A 96 7.21 3.29 15.34
CA LEU A 96 6.70 2.00 15.80
C LEU A 96 6.90 1.95 17.32
N PHE A 97 5.81 1.82 18.08
CA PHE A 97 5.86 1.54 19.53
C PHE A 97 6.85 2.41 20.33
N ASN A 98 6.75 3.74 20.21
CA ASN A 98 7.53 4.69 21.00
C ASN A 98 9.06 4.70 20.73
N HIS A 99 9.52 4.08 19.64
CA HIS A 99 10.92 4.08 19.22
C HIS A 99 11.06 4.75 17.85
N ARG A 100 12.07 5.62 17.70
CA ARG A 100 12.48 6.11 16.38
C ARG A 100 13.14 4.94 15.65
N VAL A 101 12.53 4.51 14.56
CA VAL A 101 13.17 3.59 13.63
C VAL A 101 13.37 4.35 12.33
N ASP A 102 14.61 4.41 11.86
CA ASP A 102 14.96 4.87 10.52
C ASP A 102 14.48 3.80 9.55
N PHE A 103 13.36 4.04 8.87
CA PHE A 103 12.95 3.17 7.79
C PHE A 103 13.55 3.66 6.48
N PRO A 104 14.29 2.80 5.77
CA PRO A 104 14.53 3.02 4.36
C PRO A 104 13.20 3.18 3.62
N PHE A 105 13.21 3.86 2.48
CA PHE A 105 12.06 3.84 1.57
C PHE A 105 12.50 3.06 0.29
N LEU A 106 11.92 3.30 -0.87
CA LEU A 106 11.85 2.35 -2.01
C LEU A 106 13.14 1.76 -2.68
N GLU A 107 14.16 2.52 -3.04
CA GLU A 107 15.49 1.98 -3.48
C GLU A 107 16.25 0.94 -2.51
N ASP A 108 15.91 0.72 -1.22
CA ASP A 108 16.76 0.33 -0.03
C ASP A 108 16.00 -0.86 0.50
N ASP A 109 14.68 -0.70 0.61
CA ASP A 109 13.73 -1.75 0.33
C ASP A 109 14.25 -2.67 -0.79
N ALA A 110 14.59 -2.15 -1.98
CA ALA A 110 15.19 -2.98 -3.02
C ALA A 110 16.54 -3.60 -2.62
N ALA A 111 17.41 -2.88 -1.90
CA ALA A 111 18.69 -3.40 -1.41
C ALA A 111 18.53 -4.53 -0.35
N PHE A 112 17.45 -4.53 0.42
CA PHE A 112 17.06 -5.58 1.37
C PHE A 112 16.14 -6.63 0.75
N GLY A 113 15.89 -6.56 -0.56
CA GLY A 113 15.05 -7.48 -1.28
C GLY A 113 13.55 -7.34 -0.99
N ASN A 114 13.09 -6.17 -0.55
CA ASN A 114 11.69 -5.77 -0.35
C ASN A 114 11.21 -5.02 -1.61
N SER A 115 11.09 -5.72 -2.74
CA SER A 115 10.76 -5.09 -4.03
C SER A 115 10.16 -6.10 -5.03
N PRO A 116 9.11 -5.74 -5.79
CA PRO A 116 8.47 -4.41 -5.85
C PRO A 116 7.57 -4.12 -4.65
N VAL A 117 7.57 -2.88 -4.18
CA VAL A 117 6.64 -2.37 -3.15
C VAL A 117 5.45 -1.69 -3.81
N ILE A 118 4.24 -1.99 -3.33
CA ILE A 118 3.00 -1.30 -3.65
C ILE A 118 2.47 -0.68 -2.35
N PHE A 119 2.04 0.58 -2.42
CA PHE A 119 1.32 1.21 -1.29
C PHE A 119 -0.15 0.79 -1.36
N GLY A 120 -0.47 -0.40 -0.86
CA GLY A 120 -1.79 -1.02 -1.05
C GLY A 120 -2.89 -0.43 -0.20
N GLU A 121 -2.56 0.35 0.82
CA GLU A 121 -3.54 1.19 1.51
C GLU A 121 -2.96 2.54 1.93
N TRP A 122 -3.69 3.60 1.60
CA TRP A 122 -3.44 4.94 2.11
C TRP A 122 -4.69 5.80 1.95
N SER A 123 -4.80 6.88 2.71
CA SER A 123 -5.94 7.80 2.64
C SER A 123 -5.51 9.25 2.80
N LEU A 124 -6.47 10.18 2.69
CA LEU A 124 -6.22 11.58 3.02
C LEU A 124 -6.51 11.89 4.50
N ILE A 125 -6.67 10.87 5.35
CA ILE A 125 -7.03 11.11 6.76
C ILE A 125 -5.92 11.83 7.49
N THR A 126 -6.30 12.88 8.20
CA THR A 126 -5.45 13.63 9.12
C THR A 126 -6.03 13.64 10.53
N GLN A 127 -5.16 13.81 11.52
CA GLN A 127 -5.49 14.04 12.94
C GLN A 127 -6.02 15.45 13.23
N PHE A 128 -5.94 16.36 12.25
CA PHE A 128 -6.44 17.73 12.35
C PHE A 128 -7.57 17.97 11.35
N ASN A 129 -8.30 19.07 11.53
CA ASN A 129 -9.38 19.45 10.62
C ASN A 129 -8.80 20.06 9.32
N ALA A 130 -8.46 19.20 8.37
CA ALA A 130 -7.85 19.59 7.10
C ALA A 130 -8.78 20.44 6.23
N THR A 131 -8.26 21.50 5.62
CA THR A 131 -8.98 22.27 4.60
C THR A 131 -8.99 21.54 3.25
N ASP A 132 -9.91 21.89 2.35
CA ASP A 132 -9.94 21.29 1.00
C ASP A 132 -8.70 21.68 0.18
N ASP A 133 -8.14 22.89 0.37
CA ASP A 133 -6.89 23.33 -0.24
C ASP A 133 -5.70 22.48 0.23
N PHE A 134 -5.63 22.19 1.54
CA PHE A 134 -4.64 21.26 2.07
C PHE A 134 -4.82 19.86 1.49
N LEU A 135 -6.06 19.31 1.48
CA LEU A 135 -6.31 17.98 0.94
C LEU A 135 -5.93 17.84 -0.54
N TYR A 136 -6.06 18.91 -1.33
CA TYR A 136 -5.64 18.95 -2.72
C TYR A 136 -4.12 18.77 -2.88
N ILE A 137 -3.33 19.57 -2.16
CA ILE A 137 -1.86 19.46 -2.22
C ILE A 137 -1.37 18.16 -1.56
N TRP A 138 -2.04 17.73 -0.49
CA TRP A 138 -1.72 16.52 0.26
C TRP A 138 -1.92 15.25 -0.57
N ALA A 139 -3.07 15.15 -1.27
CA ALA A 139 -3.38 14.05 -2.18
C ALA A 139 -2.33 13.94 -3.30
N ASN A 140 -1.93 15.07 -3.86
CA ASN A 140 -0.97 15.12 -4.95
C ASN A 140 0.46 14.78 -4.48
N ALA A 141 0.87 15.22 -3.28
CA ALA A 141 2.16 14.89 -2.70
C ALA A 141 2.28 13.40 -2.33
N GLN A 142 1.24 12.81 -1.73
CA GLN A 142 1.19 11.37 -1.46
C GLN A 142 1.28 10.56 -2.75
N LYS A 143 0.53 10.91 -3.79
CA LYS A 143 0.65 10.25 -5.11
C LYS A 143 2.04 10.36 -5.71
N LEU A 144 2.63 11.53 -5.65
CA LEU A 144 3.97 11.77 -6.17
C LEU A 144 5.00 10.86 -5.47
N ALA A 145 4.89 10.69 -4.15
CA ALA A 145 5.71 9.77 -3.37
C ALA A 145 5.43 8.30 -3.72
N PHE A 146 4.18 7.88 -3.71
CA PHE A 146 3.82 6.47 -3.86
C PHE A 146 4.01 5.95 -5.30
N THR A 147 3.95 6.82 -6.30
CA THR A 147 4.24 6.48 -7.70
C THR A 147 5.72 6.20 -7.95
N LYS A 148 6.61 6.48 -6.97
CA LYS A 148 8.00 6.01 -7.03
C LYS A 148 8.11 4.50 -6.81
N GLY A 149 7.13 3.88 -6.14
CA GLY A 149 7.03 2.44 -5.99
C GLY A 149 6.46 1.79 -7.25
N ALA A 150 6.04 0.53 -7.14
CA ALA A 150 5.38 -0.16 -8.25
C ALA A 150 3.91 0.25 -8.44
N GLY A 151 3.34 1.00 -7.50
CA GLY A 151 1.99 1.52 -7.59
C GLY A 151 1.39 1.83 -6.22
N TRP A 152 0.11 2.18 -6.22
CA TRP A 152 -0.64 2.49 -5.01
C TRP A 152 -2.13 2.18 -5.19
N ILE A 153 -2.80 1.92 -4.06
CA ILE A 153 -4.24 1.67 -3.99
C ILE A 153 -4.81 2.59 -2.90
N PHE A 154 -5.74 3.45 -3.29
CA PHE A 154 -6.33 4.42 -2.36
C PHE A 154 -7.47 3.77 -1.55
N TRP A 155 -7.38 3.91 -0.22
CA TRP A 155 -8.43 3.51 0.71
C TRP A 155 -9.42 4.66 0.93
N SER A 156 -10.65 4.59 0.45
CA SER A 156 -11.32 3.49 -0.25
C SER A 156 -12.14 3.99 -1.44
N PHE A 157 -12.69 3.05 -2.22
CA PHE A 157 -13.53 3.39 -3.36
C PHE A 157 -14.78 4.19 -2.94
N LYS A 158 -15.43 3.75 -1.86
CA LYS A 158 -16.68 4.33 -1.36
C LYS A 158 -16.78 4.18 0.16
N VAL A 159 -17.18 5.26 0.80
CA VAL A 159 -17.61 5.29 2.21
C VAL A 159 -19.04 5.82 2.26
N GLU A 160 -19.82 5.36 3.23
CA GLU A 160 -21.15 5.87 3.52
C GLU A 160 -21.09 7.36 3.87
N VAL A 161 -22.12 8.12 3.46
CA VAL A 161 -22.31 9.50 3.90
C VAL A 161 -23.39 9.51 4.96
N SER A 162 -22.98 9.53 6.22
CA SER A 162 -23.89 9.56 7.37
C SER A 162 -23.30 10.41 8.49
N THR A 163 -24.15 10.85 9.42
CA THR A 163 -23.70 11.56 10.64
C THR A 163 -22.67 10.74 11.43
N GLN A 164 -22.80 9.41 11.41
CA GLN A 164 -21.89 8.49 12.10
C GLN A 164 -20.53 8.37 11.39
N ALA A 165 -20.49 8.44 10.06
CA ALA A 165 -19.26 8.42 9.29
C ALA A 165 -18.48 9.76 9.37
N GLY A 166 -19.12 10.85 9.80
CA GLY A 166 -18.48 12.15 9.97
C GLY A 166 -17.77 12.62 8.70
N ASP A 167 -16.52 13.07 8.83
CA ASP A 167 -15.71 13.58 7.72
C ASP A 167 -14.96 12.49 6.94
N LEU A 168 -15.14 11.21 7.30
CA LEU A 168 -14.48 10.09 6.63
C LEU A 168 -14.80 10.03 5.14
N ALA A 169 -16.04 10.37 4.77
CA ALA A 169 -16.45 10.42 3.37
C ALA A 169 -15.77 11.53 2.54
N ARG A 170 -15.18 12.54 3.18
CA ARG A 170 -14.38 13.57 2.50
C ARG A 170 -12.95 13.09 2.24
N GLN A 171 -12.38 12.32 3.16
CA GLN A 171 -10.95 11.98 3.19
C GLN A 171 -10.65 10.55 2.68
N CYS A 172 -11.64 9.66 2.62
CA CYS A 172 -11.48 8.24 2.24
C CYS A 172 -12.35 7.80 1.06
N ARG A 173 -12.96 8.70 0.30
CA ARG A 173 -13.86 8.32 -0.80
C ARG A 173 -13.26 8.67 -2.16
N THR A 174 -12.79 7.67 -2.89
CA THR A 174 -12.17 7.81 -4.23
C THR A 174 -13.04 8.64 -5.18
N TRP A 175 -14.37 8.46 -5.19
CA TRP A 175 -15.25 9.25 -6.07
C TRP A 175 -15.22 10.76 -5.80
N ARG A 176 -15.07 11.18 -4.54
CA ARG A 176 -14.93 12.61 -4.17
C ARG A 176 -13.51 13.11 -4.41
N VAL A 177 -12.52 12.24 -4.22
CA VAL A 177 -11.12 12.50 -4.57
C VAL A 177 -10.98 12.71 -6.08
N LEU A 178 -11.70 11.96 -6.91
CA LEU A 178 -11.82 12.19 -8.36
C LEU A 178 -12.63 13.45 -8.74
N GLN A 179 -13.31 14.09 -7.78
CA GLN A 179 -14.04 15.36 -7.98
C GLN A 179 -13.18 16.60 -7.68
N GLY A 180 -11.88 16.44 -7.40
CA GLY A 180 -10.97 17.59 -7.32
C GLY A 180 -9.55 17.29 -6.88
N TYR A 181 -9.34 16.29 -6.01
CA TYR A 181 -8.02 16.01 -5.44
C TYR A 181 -7.13 15.12 -6.32
N PHE A 182 -7.72 14.27 -7.16
CA PHE A 182 -7.05 13.50 -8.21
C PHE A 182 -7.50 13.95 -9.59
N THR A 183 -6.58 13.87 -10.54
CA THR A 183 -6.84 13.94 -11.97
C THR A 183 -7.79 12.82 -12.43
N ARG A 184 -8.53 13.08 -13.51
CA ARG A 184 -9.41 12.06 -14.14
C ARG A 184 -8.66 10.80 -14.56
N ASP A 185 -7.41 10.97 -15.01
CA ASP A 185 -6.45 9.88 -15.16
C ASP A 185 -5.65 9.76 -13.86
N PRO A 186 -5.89 8.74 -13.02
CA PRO A 186 -5.24 8.62 -11.71
C PRO A 186 -3.72 8.43 -11.82
N SER A 187 -3.17 8.05 -12.98
CA SER A 187 -1.72 7.97 -13.19
C SER A 187 -1.03 9.34 -13.29
N LYS A 188 -1.80 10.42 -13.46
CA LYS A 188 -1.27 11.78 -13.57
C LYS A 188 -1.26 12.51 -12.23
N LEU A 189 -0.33 13.45 -12.11
CA LEU A 189 -0.27 14.39 -11.00
C LEU A 189 -1.03 15.66 -11.38
N ASN A 190 -1.61 16.32 -10.38
CA ASN A 190 -2.13 17.68 -10.53
C ASN A 190 -0.98 18.69 -10.64
N ASP A 191 0.09 18.48 -9.87
CA ASP A 191 1.29 19.32 -9.85
C ASP A 191 2.55 18.46 -9.63
N ALA A 192 3.48 18.44 -10.57
CA ALA A 192 4.73 17.69 -10.42
C ALA A 192 5.73 18.36 -9.44
N HIS A 193 5.50 19.64 -9.09
CA HIS A 193 6.37 20.49 -8.26
C HIS A 193 5.79 20.75 -6.87
N VAL A 194 4.75 20.01 -6.46
CA VAL A 194 4.05 20.19 -5.17
C VAL A 194 4.99 20.12 -3.96
N CYS A 195 6.10 19.40 -4.10
CA CYS A 195 7.08 19.19 -3.03
C CYS A 195 8.28 20.15 -3.06
N ASP A 196 8.45 20.99 -4.09
CA ASP A 196 9.63 21.85 -4.26
C ASP A 196 9.85 22.82 -3.09
N ARG A 197 8.79 23.15 -2.34
CA ARG A 197 8.83 24.06 -1.18
C ARG A 197 9.09 23.39 0.16
N TYR A 198 9.01 22.06 0.21
CA TYR A 198 9.08 21.26 1.44
C TYR A 198 10.35 20.41 1.51
N ILE A 199 11.04 20.32 0.38
CA ILE A 199 12.34 19.72 0.18
C ILE A 199 13.41 20.72 0.63
N GLN A 200 14.28 20.32 1.57
CA GLN A 200 15.43 21.09 2.04
C GLN A 200 16.74 20.50 1.52
#